data_AF-A0A6A5AVW8-F1
#
_entry.id   AF-A0A6A5AVW8-F1
#
_cell.length_a   1.000
_cell.length_b   1.000
_cell.length_c   1.000
_cell.angle_alpha   90.00
_cell.angle_beta   90.00
_cell.angle_gamma   90.00
#
_symmetry.space_group_name_H-M   'P 1'
#
loop_
_entity.id
_entity.type
_entity.pdbx_description
1 polymer ?
#
loop_
_entity_poly.entity_id
_entity_poly.type
_entity_poly.pdbx_seq_one_letter_code
_entity_poly.pdbx_strand_id
1 'polypeptide(L)'
;MISEISPGQAVPTRYVKGKEPKPAKSAATGSTKAGKGGAAASAPAGGGSFDPREFAETVNLLDLLPKTEFKAKMALPKWSEKVEALKIILDIVGSVPKLATGDYGDLVQTLKLCTQDANVNIVAKSIEVLGVLADGLRRQFAQYARILLPVLLRKLSDK
;
A
#
# COMPACT_ATOMS: atom_id res chain seq x y z
N MET A 1 -62.90 7.35 -23.48
CA MET A 1 -62.56 6.86 -22.13
C MET A 1 -61.17 7.36 -21.81
N ILE A 2 -61.09 8.49 -21.12
CA ILE A 2 -59.85 9.12 -20.67
C ILE A 2 -59.81 8.82 -19.18
N SER A 3 -58.96 7.91 -18.75
CA SER A 3 -58.80 7.60 -17.34
C SER A 3 -57.99 8.70 -16.67
N GLU A 4 -58.69 9.50 -15.88
CA GLU A 4 -58.11 10.37 -14.87
C GLU A 4 -57.28 9.56 -13.88
N ILE A 5 -56.03 9.98 -13.65
CA ILE A 5 -55.29 9.62 -12.46
C ILE A 5 -54.88 10.92 -11.78
N SER A 6 -55.52 11.12 -10.63
CA SER A 6 -55.33 12.21 -9.67
C SER A 6 -53.85 12.39 -9.28
N PRO A 7 -53.33 13.62 -9.25
CA PRO A 7 -51.96 13.90 -8.84
C PRO A 7 -51.84 13.95 -7.31
N GLY A 8 -51.02 13.06 -6.73
CA GLY A 8 -50.52 13.25 -5.37
C GLY A 8 -50.38 12.01 -4.50
N GLN A 9 -49.39 11.16 -4.80
CA GLN A 9 -48.55 10.52 -3.75
C GLN A 9 -47.32 9.88 -4.43
N ALA A 10 -46.17 10.53 -4.36
CA ALA A 10 -44.92 9.93 -4.83
C ALA A 10 -44.54 8.76 -3.91
N VAL A 11 -44.53 7.53 -4.44
CA VAL A 11 -44.00 6.35 -3.75
C VAL A 11 -42.47 6.40 -3.86
N PRO A 12 -41.71 6.44 -2.75
CA PRO A 12 -40.26 6.49 -2.82
C PRO A 12 -39.67 5.20 -3.40
N THR A 13 -38.99 5.28 -4.55
CA THR A 13 -38.36 4.11 -5.20
C THR A 13 -37.01 3.73 -4.59
N ARG A 14 -36.58 4.36 -3.49
CA ARG A 14 -35.31 4.05 -2.84
C ARG A 14 -35.42 4.10 -1.32
N TYR A 15 -35.29 2.94 -0.69
CA TYR A 15 -35.17 2.81 0.76
C TYR A 15 -33.71 2.92 1.19
N VAL A 16 -33.48 3.57 2.33
CA VAL A 16 -32.15 3.64 2.96
C VAL A 16 -31.85 2.28 3.59
N LYS A 17 -30.63 1.79 3.39
CA LYS A 17 -30.12 0.51 3.93
C LYS A 17 -30.30 0.50 5.46
N GLY A 18 -31.35 -0.20 5.94
CA GLY A 18 -31.58 -0.42 7.38
C GLY A 18 -33.01 -0.22 7.92
N LYS A 19 -33.99 0.24 7.13
CA LYS A 19 -35.41 0.24 7.55
C LYS A 19 -36.32 -0.18 6.40
N GLU A 20 -36.83 -1.40 6.45
CA GLU A 20 -37.96 -1.89 5.64
C GLU A 20 -39.20 -2.02 6.53
N PRO A 21 -40.42 -1.70 6.05
CA PRO A 21 -41.64 -1.89 6.82
C PRO A 21 -42.01 -3.38 6.89
N LYS A 22 -42.37 -3.84 8.09
CA LYS A 22 -42.80 -5.21 8.38
C LYS A 22 -44.30 -5.40 8.09
N PRO A 23 -44.71 -6.38 7.26
CA PRO A 23 -46.00 -7.03 7.42
C PRO A 23 -45.87 -8.40 8.10
N ALA A 24 -46.98 -8.87 8.67
CA ALA A 24 -47.06 -9.84 9.75
C ALA A 24 -46.96 -11.34 9.36
N LYS A 25 -46.27 -12.09 10.24
CA LYS A 25 -46.37 -13.51 10.65
C LYS A 25 -46.59 -14.63 9.61
N SER A 26 -45.59 -15.52 9.50
CA SER A 26 -45.73 -16.97 9.76
C SER A 26 -44.38 -17.62 10.10
N ALA A 27 -44.44 -18.75 10.81
CA ALA A 27 -43.52 -19.21 11.87
C ALA A 27 -42.39 -20.17 11.46
N ALA A 28 -41.35 -20.21 12.33
CA ALA A 28 -40.42 -21.30 12.71
C ALA A 28 -39.56 -21.96 11.59
N THR A 29 -38.24 -22.21 11.70
CA THR A 29 -37.45 -22.85 12.79
C THR A 29 -35.94 -22.68 12.51
N GLY A 30 -35.10 -22.67 13.55
CA GLY A 30 -33.77 -23.32 13.47
C GLY A 30 -32.54 -22.41 13.59
N SER A 31 -31.95 -22.40 14.79
CA SER A 31 -30.66 -21.82 15.14
C SER A 31 -29.48 -22.72 14.74
N THR A 32 -28.38 -22.17 14.20
CA THR A 32 -27.01 -22.63 14.51
C THR A 32 -25.96 -21.55 14.25
N LYS A 33 -24.95 -21.55 15.13
CA LYS A 33 -23.87 -20.60 15.38
C LYS A 33 -22.65 -20.81 14.45
N ALA A 34 -21.78 -19.79 14.44
CA ALA A 34 -20.33 -19.83 14.20
C ALA A 34 -19.80 -19.38 12.82
N GLY A 35 -19.34 -18.12 12.81
CA GLY A 35 -17.93 -17.77 12.59
C GLY A 35 -17.32 -18.02 11.22
N LYS A 36 -16.96 -16.94 10.52
CA LYS A 36 -15.65 -16.83 9.86
C LYS A 36 -15.32 -15.38 9.51
N GLY A 37 -14.14 -14.93 9.94
CA GLY A 37 -13.54 -13.68 9.48
C GLY A 37 -13.40 -13.69 7.96
N GLY A 38 -13.95 -12.67 7.33
CA GLY A 38 -13.75 -12.38 5.92
C GLY A 38 -12.93 -11.11 5.82
N ALA A 39 -11.66 -11.27 5.42
CA ALA A 39 -10.81 -10.19 4.99
C ALA A 39 -11.59 -9.29 4.03
N ALA A 40 -11.56 -7.97 4.29
CA ALA A 40 -12.05 -6.98 3.36
C ALA A 40 -11.20 -7.02 2.09
N ALA A 41 -11.58 -7.91 1.17
CA ALA A 41 -11.20 -7.84 -0.22
C ALA A 41 -11.78 -6.53 -0.75
N SER A 42 -10.89 -5.65 -1.16
CA SER A 42 -11.18 -4.37 -1.79
C SER A 42 -12.26 -4.54 -2.87
N ALA A 43 -13.29 -3.71 -2.81
CA ALA A 43 -14.32 -3.61 -3.83
C ALA A 43 -13.70 -3.41 -5.22
N PRO A 44 -14.30 -3.94 -6.30
CA PRO A 44 -13.87 -3.63 -7.65
C PRO A 44 -14.31 -2.18 -7.92
N ALA A 45 -13.36 -1.26 -7.96
CA ALA A 45 -13.62 0.05 -8.52
C ALA A 45 -13.74 -0.12 -10.05
N GLY A 46 -14.98 -0.22 -10.52
CA GLY A 46 -15.31 -0.10 -11.92
C GLY A 46 -15.10 1.36 -12.37
N GLY A 47 -14.09 1.54 -13.22
CA GLY A 47 -13.74 2.78 -13.89
C GLY A 47 -12.33 2.59 -14.43
N GLY A 48 -12.20 2.41 -15.76
CA GLY A 48 -10.92 2.13 -16.42
C GLY A 48 -9.94 3.29 -16.30
N SER A 49 -9.33 3.46 -15.13
CA SER A 49 -8.13 4.25 -14.93
C SER A 49 -6.96 3.36 -15.31
N PHE A 50 -6.37 3.63 -16.47
CA PHE A 50 -5.08 3.08 -16.88
C PHE A 50 -4.07 3.30 -15.74
N ASP A 51 -3.57 2.21 -15.13
CA ASP A 51 -2.48 2.30 -14.14
C ASP A 51 -1.16 2.39 -14.92
N PRO A 52 -0.44 3.54 -14.90
CA PRO A 52 0.79 3.71 -15.68
C PRO A 52 1.85 2.64 -15.42
N ARG A 53 1.79 1.97 -14.25
CA ARG A 53 2.69 0.87 -13.87
C ARG A 53 2.40 -0.45 -14.59
N GLU A 54 1.24 -0.63 -15.20
CA GLU A 54 0.96 -1.83 -15.99
C GLU A 54 1.91 -1.95 -17.19
N PHE A 55 2.30 -0.80 -17.75
CA PHE A 55 3.20 -0.66 -18.90
C PHE A 55 4.65 -0.42 -18.49
N ALA A 56 4.92 -0.20 -17.20
CA ALA A 56 6.27 -0.08 -16.69
C ALA A 56 7.00 -1.43 -16.79
N GLU A 57 8.29 -1.35 -17.10
CA GLU A 57 9.19 -2.49 -17.12
C GLU A 57 9.44 -2.99 -15.70
N THR A 58 9.54 -4.31 -15.55
CA THR A 58 9.83 -4.90 -14.25
C THR A 58 11.32 -4.81 -13.98
N VAL A 59 11.69 -4.01 -12.98
CA VAL A 59 13.07 -3.82 -12.56
C VAL A 59 13.46 -4.92 -11.56
N ASN A 60 14.48 -5.71 -11.91
CA ASN A 60 15.04 -6.70 -11.00
C ASN A 60 16.16 -6.10 -10.16
N LEU A 61 15.75 -5.33 -9.14
CA LEU A 61 16.67 -4.55 -8.30
C LEU A 61 17.71 -5.43 -7.58
N LEU A 62 17.35 -6.64 -7.15
CA LEU A 62 18.25 -7.53 -6.40
C LEU A 62 19.40 -8.05 -7.26
N ASP A 63 19.20 -8.23 -8.57
CA ASP A 63 20.24 -8.66 -9.50
C ASP A 63 21.11 -7.50 -10.00
N LEU A 64 20.57 -6.28 -9.97
CA LEU A 64 21.27 -5.05 -10.38
C LEU A 64 22.13 -4.49 -9.25
N LEU A 65 21.63 -4.49 -8.02
CA LEU A 65 22.31 -3.94 -6.85
C LEU A 65 23.76 -4.43 -6.66
N PRO A 66 24.07 -5.74 -6.76
CA PRO A 66 25.45 -6.25 -6.64
C PRO A 66 26.40 -5.78 -7.74
N LYS A 67 25.87 -5.35 -8.90
CA LYS A 67 26.65 -4.84 -10.04
C LYS A 67 26.96 -3.34 -9.89
N THR A 68 26.52 -2.73 -8.79
CA THR A 68 26.71 -1.31 -8.51
C THR A 68 27.57 -1.09 -7.27
N GLU A 69 28.01 0.14 -7.07
CA GLU A 69 28.78 0.58 -5.92
C GLU A 69 27.95 0.74 -4.64
N PHE A 70 26.68 0.32 -4.60
CA PHE A 70 25.80 0.49 -3.45
C PHE A 70 26.42 -0.05 -2.14
N LYS A 71 26.85 -1.31 -2.14
CA LYS A 71 27.41 -1.95 -0.93
C LYS A 71 28.73 -1.29 -0.51
N ALA A 72 29.58 -0.95 -1.48
CA ALA A 72 30.86 -0.29 -1.24
C ALA A 72 30.64 1.09 -0.60
N LYS A 73 29.76 1.91 -1.18
CA LYS A 73 29.44 3.25 -0.66
C LYS A 73 28.72 3.22 0.70
N MET A 74 27.85 2.23 0.94
CA MET A 74 27.19 2.05 2.24
C MET A 74 28.17 1.72 3.37
N ALA A 75 29.28 1.04 3.07
CA ALA A 75 30.32 0.70 4.03
C ALA A 75 31.25 1.88 4.37
N LEU A 76 31.24 2.95 3.57
CA LEU A 76 32.08 4.12 3.83
C LEU A 76 31.56 4.94 5.03
N PRO A 77 32.46 5.49 5.86
CA PRO A 77 32.07 6.27 7.04
C PRO A 77 31.55 7.67 6.67
N LYS A 78 31.83 8.14 5.45
CA LYS A 78 31.44 9.47 4.98
C LYS A 78 29.95 9.47 4.64
N TRP A 79 29.16 10.21 5.41
CA TRP A 79 27.69 10.25 5.29
C TRP A 79 27.20 10.59 3.86
N SER A 80 27.94 11.43 3.14
CA SER A 80 27.59 11.79 1.76
C SER A 80 27.64 10.58 0.82
N GLU A 81 28.60 9.66 1.02
CA GLU A 81 28.70 8.44 0.21
C GLU A 81 27.52 7.51 0.46
N LYS A 82 27.03 7.42 1.71
CA LYS A 82 25.81 6.67 2.03
C LYS A 82 24.59 7.27 1.35
N VAL A 83 24.49 8.59 1.27
CA VAL A 83 23.42 9.26 0.51
C VAL A 83 23.52 8.94 -0.98
N GLU A 84 24.73 8.97 -1.56
CA GLU A 84 24.95 8.56 -2.96
C GLU A 84 24.61 7.09 -3.18
N ALA A 85 24.89 6.19 -2.22
CA ALA A 85 24.48 4.80 -2.30
C ALA A 85 22.95 4.66 -2.39
N LEU A 86 22.22 5.39 -1.56
CA LEU A 86 20.76 5.37 -1.58
C LEU A 86 20.19 5.96 -2.88
N LYS A 87 20.84 6.96 -3.47
CA LYS A 87 20.45 7.50 -4.79
C LYS A 87 20.59 6.47 -5.91
N ILE A 88 21.62 5.62 -5.90
CA ILE A 88 21.77 4.53 -6.88
C ILE A 88 20.51 3.67 -6.92
N ILE A 89 19.89 3.37 -5.77
CA ILE A 89 18.64 2.61 -5.74
C ILE A 89 17.51 3.39 -6.42
N LEU A 90 17.36 4.67 -6.09
CA LEU A 90 16.31 5.51 -6.69
C LEU A 90 16.46 5.60 -8.21
N ASP A 91 17.68 5.75 -8.70
CA ASP A 91 17.98 5.85 -10.12
C ASP A 91 17.70 4.53 -10.86
N ILE A 92 18.02 3.39 -10.25
CA ILE A 92 17.71 2.06 -10.82
C ILE A 92 16.21 1.83 -10.92
N VAL A 93 15.46 2.21 -9.89
CA VAL A 93 14.02 1.94 -9.85
C VAL A 93 13.22 2.95 -10.69
N GLY A 94 13.68 4.19 -10.77
CA GLY A 94 13.04 5.25 -11.55
C GLY A 94 11.70 5.74 -10.98
N SER A 95 11.03 6.61 -11.75
CA SER A 95 9.84 7.34 -11.30
C SER A 95 8.54 6.52 -11.28
N VAL A 96 8.48 5.42 -12.03
CA VAL A 96 7.30 4.53 -12.11
C VAL A 96 7.72 3.13 -11.66
N PRO A 97 7.79 2.88 -10.35
CA PRO A 97 8.41 1.68 -9.81
C PRO A 97 7.55 0.44 -10.07
N LYS A 98 8.17 -0.60 -10.65
CA LYS A 98 7.62 -1.96 -10.73
C LYS A 98 8.75 -2.95 -10.49
N LEU A 99 8.74 -3.58 -9.32
CA LEU A 99 9.86 -4.40 -8.88
C LEU A 99 9.56 -5.89 -9.04
N ALA A 100 10.59 -6.66 -9.41
CA ALA A 100 10.53 -8.10 -9.36
C ALA A 100 10.27 -8.57 -7.91
N THR A 101 9.56 -9.68 -7.74
CA THR A 101 9.39 -10.27 -6.41
C THR A 101 10.70 -10.96 -6.01
N GLY A 102 11.10 -10.81 -4.75
CA GLY A 102 12.33 -11.40 -4.22
C GLY A 102 12.49 -11.17 -2.73
N ASP A 103 13.63 -11.58 -2.19
CA ASP A 103 13.98 -11.35 -0.79
C ASP A 103 14.63 -9.97 -0.61
N TYR A 104 13.87 -9.05 -0.03
CA TYR A 104 14.30 -7.69 0.28
C TYR A 104 14.65 -7.52 1.76
N GLY A 105 14.67 -8.60 2.55
CA GLY A 105 14.86 -8.54 4.00
C GLY A 105 16.12 -7.78 4.42
N ASP A 106 17.27 -8.13 3.82
CA ASP A 106 18.55 -7.49 4.11
C ASP A 106 18.57 -6.00 3.74
N LEU A 107 17.98 -5.66 2.59
CA LEU A 107 17.89 -4.27 2.13
C LEU A 107 16.99 -3.46 3.06
N VAL A 108 15.81 -3.98 3.40
CA VAL A 108 14.86 -3.35 4.33
C VAL A 108 15.48 -3.17 5.72
N GLN A 109 16.22 -4.15 6.22
CA GLN A 109 16.89 -4.05 7.51
C GLN A 109 17.97 -2.97 7.48
N THR A 110 18.75 -2.90 6.39
CA THR A 110 19.73 -1.83 6.17
C THR A 110 19.07 -0.46 6.17
N LEU A 111 17.97 -0.30 5.43
CA LEU A 111 17.21 0.95 5.37
C LEU A 111 16.62 1.33 6.72
N LYS A 112 16.09 0.37 7.49
CA LYS A 112 15.60 0.59 8.84
C LYS A 112 16.69 1.19 9.75
N LEU A 113 17.92 0.69 9.68
CA LEU A 113 19.05 1.29 10.41
C LEU A 113 19.31 2.73 9.96
N CYS A 114 19.29 2.99 8.65
CA CYS A 114 19.45 4.34 8.09
C CYS A 114 18.34 5.32 8.54
N THR A 115 17.11 4.86 8.76
CA THR A 115 16.03 5.74 9.27
C THR A 115 16.27 6.22 10.71
N GLN A 116 17.18 5.58 11.43
CA GLN A 116 17.56 5.95 12.80
C GLN A 116 18.94 6.61 12.88
N ASP A 117 19.56 6.93 11.75
CA ASP A 117 20.86 7.59 11.68
C ASP A 117 20.79 9.02 12.28
N ALA A 118 21.92 9.51 12.78
CA ALA A 118 22.03 10.87 13.31
C ALA A 118 21.98 11.94 12.20
N ASN A 119 22.32 11.56 10.96
CA ASN A 119 22.30 12.49 9.83
C ASN A 119 20.94 12.49 9.12
N VAL A 120 20.24 13.62 9.19
CA VAL A 120 18.90 13.80 8.60
C VAL A 120 18.87 13.55 7.09
N ASN A 121 19.97 13.79 6.36
CA ASN A 121 20.03 13.56 4.92
C ASN A 121 20.00 12.06 4.59
N ILE A 122 20.66 11.22 5.42
CA ILE A 122 20.58 9.77 5.30
C ILE A 122 19.18 9.30 5.62
N VAL A 123 18.59 9.82 6.71
CA VAL A 123 17.22 9.49 7.13
C VAL A 123 16.22 9.81 6.01
N ALA A 124 16.20 11.05 5.52
CA ALA A 124 15.28 11.48 4.46
C ALA A 124 15.42 10.62 3.20
N LYS A 125 16.66 10.39 2.74
CA LYS A 125 16.90 9.60 1.53
C LYS A 125 16.54 8.12 1.72
N SER A 126 16.73 7.55 2.92
CA SER A 126 16.31 6.17 3.22
C SER A 126 14.79 6.00 3.21
N ILE A 127 14.04 7.00 3.68
CA ILE A 127 12.57 7.00 3.65
C ILE A 127 12.07 7.08 2.21
N GLU A 128 12.71 7.88 1.36
CA GLU A 128 12.40 7.96 -0.07
C GLU A 128 12.59 6.60 -0.76
N VAL A 129 13.72 5.92 -0.50
CA VAL A 129 13.97 4.55 -1.01
C VAL A 129 12.90 3.58 -0.50
N LEU A 130 12.54 3.64 0.79
CA LEU A 130 11.47 2.80 1.34
C LEU A 130 10.12 3.05 0.66
N GLY A 131 9.80 4.31 0.33
CA GLY A 131 8.59 4.67 -0.41
C GLY A 131 8.55 4.06 -1.80
N VAL A 132 9.65 4.16 -2.54
CA VAL A 132 9.79 3.57 -3.89
C VAL A 132 9.71 2.04 -3.85
N LEU A 133 10.31 1.39 -2.84
CA LEU A 133 10.18 -0.06 -2.65
C LEU A 133 8.74 -0.47 -2.34
N ALA A 134 8.04 0.29 -1.49
CA ALA A 134 6.65 0.01 -1.16
C ALA A 134 5.74 0.14 -2.38
N ASP A 135 5.96 1.15 -3.21
CA ASP A 135 5.18 1.36 -4.43
C ASP A 135 5.49 0.29 -5.50
N GLY A 136 6.76 -0.08 -5.65
CA GLY A 136 7.19 -1.09 -6.64
C GLY A 136 6.78 -2.53 -6.31
N LEU A 137 6.77 -2.92 -5.02
CA LEU A 137 6.45 -4.29 -4.57
C LEU A 137 4.98 -4.49 -4.22
N ARG A 138 4.24 -3.42 -3.95
CA ARG A 138 2.82 -3.43 -3.56
C ARG A 138 2.54 -4.43 -2.44
N ARG A 139 1.82 -5.52 -2.74
CA ARG A 139 1.41 -6.51 -1.73
C ARG A 139 2.59 -7.27 -1.09
N GLN A 140 3.69 -7.45 -1.82
CA GLN A 140 4.88 -8.12 -1.30
C GLN A 140 5.58 -7.29 -0.21
N PHE A 141 5.34 -5.98 -0.17
CA PHE A 141 5.90 -5.09 0.85
C PHE A 141 5.21 -5.21 2.22
N ALA A 142 4.02 -5.83 2.29
CA ALA A 142 3.20 -5.86 3.52
C ALA A 142 3.90 -6.50 4.73
N GLN A 143 4.81 -7.46 4.51
CA GLN A 143 5.61 -8.05 5.58
C GLN A 143 6.62 -7.06 6.18
N TYR A 144 7.30 -6.31 5.31
CA TYR A 144 8.29 -5.31 5.68
C TYR A 144 7.63 -4.08 6.35
N ALA A 145 6.45 -3.68 5.86
CA ALA A 145 5.68 -2.58 6.43
C ALA A 145 5.38 -2.78 7.92
N ARG A 146 5.05 -4.00 8.35
CA ARG A 146 4.79 -4.31 9.78
C ARG A 146 5.99 -4.06 10.68
N ILE A 147 7.20 -4.24 10.14
CA ILE A 147 8.46 -4.07 10.88
C ILE A 147 8.89 -2.61 10.88
N LEU A 148 8.66 -1.89 9.78
CA LEU A 148 9.07 -0.49 9.60
C LEU A 148 8.12 0.50 10.28
N LEU A 149 6.81 0.24 10.26
CA LEU A 149 5.80 1.19 10.71
C LEU A 149 6.03 1.70 12.15
N PRO A 150 6.33 0.85 13.16
CA PRO A 150 6.61 1.34 14.52
C PRO A 150 7.84 2.25 14.60
N VAL A 151 8.85 2.01 13.77
CA VAL A 151 10.08 2.82 13.72
C VAL A 151 9.81 4.17 13.07
N LEU A 152 9.09 4.17 11.95
CA LEU A 152 8.73 5.39 11.23
C LEU A 152 7.79 6.28 12.05
N LEU A 153 6.80 5.71 12.75
CA LEU A 153 5.90 6.47 13.63
C LEU A 153 6.65 7.14 14.78
N ARG A 154 7.65 6.45 15.35
CA ARG A 154 8.52 7.04 16.37
C ARG A 154 9.30 8.22 15.80
N LYS A 155 9.78 8.12 14.56
CA LYS A 155 10.50 9.21 13.88
C LYS A 155 9.63 10.40 13.50
N LEU A 156 8.35 10.18 13.17
CA LEU A 156 7.43 11.28 12.92
C LEU A 156 7.12 12.11 14.18
N SER A 157 7.31 11.52 15.36
CA SER A 157 7.11 12.18 16.65
C SER A 157 8.42 12.76 17.23
N ASP A 158 9.51 12.75 16.45
CA ASP A 158 10.80 13.34 16.80
C ASP A 158 10.75 14.86 16.60
N LYS A 159 11.57 15.61 17.36
CA LYS A 159 11.39 17.04 17.65
C LYS A 159 11.56 17.98 16.46
#